data_AF-M5RKL0-F1
#
_entry.id   AF-M5RKL0-F1
#
_cell.length_a   1.000
_cell.length_b   1.000
_cell.length_c   1.000
_cell.angle_alpha   90.00
_cell.angle_beta   90.00
_cell.angle_gamma   90.00
#
_symmetry.space_group_name_H-M   'P 1'
#
loop_
_entity.id
_entity.type
_entity.pdbx_description
1 polymer ?
#
loop_
_entity_poly.entity_id
_entity_poly.type
_entity_poly.pdbx_seq_one_letter_code
_entity_poly.pdbx_strand_id
1 'polypeptide(L)'
;TASLITVCGMLGTSITAAVVQWYITASNNKASRERDRLRTQSETRRERQDKRFDLIISHTADVLAILDPDNATTRDPGALARMIITAQLHLDTTHPTECVLHDSMTDLGLSKGSDKRTRLAASDRVIHAAQSFATSYYRLHDCTDA
;
A
#
# COMPACT_ATOMS: atom_id res chain seq x y z
N THR A 1 -10.52 70.72 -13.98
CA THR A 1 -11.34 69.66 -14.60
C THR A 1 -10.57 68.38 -14.86
N ALA A 2 -9.29 68.44 -15.27
CA ALA A 2 -8.46 67.25 -15.51
C ALA A 2 -8.29 66.30 -14.30
N SER A 3 -8.13 66.84 -13.09
CA SER A 3 -7.95 66.06 -11.85
C SER A 3 -9.13 65.16 -11.49
N LEU A 4 -10.37 65.59 -11.77
CA LEU A 4 -11.58 64.83 -11.46
C LEU A 4 -11.71 63.56 -12.32
N ILE A 5 -11.26 63.66 -13.57
CA ILE A 5 -11.26 62.54 -14.54
C ILE A 5 -10.24 61.48 -14.11
N THR A 6 -9.07 61.90 -13.62
CA THR A 6 -8.03 60.98 -13.14
C THR A 6 -8.47 60.20 -11.88
N VAL A 7 -9.18 60.86 -10.96
CA VAL A 7 -9.70 60.20 -9.74
C VAL A 7 -10.80 59.19 -10.08
N CYS A 8 -11.73 59.53 -10.97
CA CYS A 8 -12.75 58.57 -11.45
C CYS A 8 -12.12 57.37 -12.18
N GLY A 9 -11.06 57.60 -12.97
CA GLY A 9 -10.33 56.52 -13.64
C GLY A 9 -9.67 55.56 -12.67
N MET A 10 -9.00 56.07 -11.63
CA MET A 10 -8.34 55.23 -10.61
C MET A 10 -9.33 54.39 -9.79
N LEU A 11 -10.47 54.96 -9.39
CA LEU A 11 -11.52 54.24 -8.67
C LEU A 11 -12.13 53.11 -9.52
N GLY A 12 -12.33 53.34 -10.83
CA GLY A 12 -12.81 52.30 -11.74
C GLY A 12 -11.83 51.12 -11.87
N THR A 13 -10.54 51.43 -11.97
CA THR A 13 -9.50 50.39 -12.08
C THR A 13 -9.29 49.60 -10.79
N SER A 14 -9.46 50.21 -9.61
CA SER A 14 -9.28 49.49 -8.34
C SER A 14 -10.41 48.49 -8.08
N ILE A 15 -11.66 48.85 -8.40
CA ILE A 15 -12.82 47.96 -8.26
C ILE A 15 -12.70 46.76 -9.21
N THR A 16 -12.34 47.00 -10.47
CA THR A 16 -12.17 45.92 -11.45
C THR A 16 -11.02 44.98 -11.08
N ALA A 17 -9.89 45.51 -10.58
CA ALA A 17 -8.79 44.69 -10.09
C ALA A 17 -9.18 43.81 -8.89
N ALA A 18 -9.94 44.35 -7.92
CA ALA A 18 -10.41 43.61 -6.76
C ALA A 18 -11.35 42.46 -7.14
N VAL A 19 -12.26 42.69 -8.10
CA VAL A 19 -13.17 41.65 -8.61
C VAL A 19 -12.40 40.52 -9.31
N VAL A 20 -11.42 40.87 -10.15
CA VAL A 20 -10.57 39.87 -10.82
C VAL A 20 -9.75 39.07 -9.80
N GLN A 21 -9.14 39.74 -8.82
CA GLN A 21 -8.40 39.08 -7.74
C GLN A 21 -9.29 38.13 -6.94
N TRP A 22 -10.52 38.52 -6.61
CA TRP A 22 -11.46 37.66 -5.90
C TRP A 22 -11.84 36.44 -6.74
N TYR A 23 -12.13 36.63 -8.03
CA TYR A 23 -12.50 35.54 -8.93
C TYR A 23 -11.37 34.51 -9.08
N ILE A 24 -10.12 34.97 -9.27
CA ILE A 24 -8.94 34.11 -9.34
C ILE A 24 -8.74 33.37 -8.02
N THR A 25 -8.88 34.06 -6.89
CA THR A 25 -8.71 33.45 -5.55
C THR A 25 -9.79 32.41 -5.26
N ALA A 26 -11.05 32.68 -5.59
CA ALA A 26 -12.16 31.74 -5.41
C ALA A 26 -12.00 30.50 -6.31
N SER A 27 -11.58 30.69 -7.56
CA SER A 27 -11.30 29.61 -8.51
C SER A 27 -10.12 28.74 -8.05
N ASN A 28 -9.01 29.37 -7.65
CA ASN A 28 -7.81 28.68 -7.16
C ASN A 28 -8.08 27.92 -5.86
N ASN A 29 -8.88 28.47 -4.94
CA ASN A 29 -9.24 27.78 -3.71
C ASN A 29 -10.07 26.51 -3.97
N LYS A 30 -10.96 26.51 -4.95
CA LYS A 30 -11.73 25.32 -5.32
C LYS A 30 -10.84 24.27 -5.98
N ALA A 31 -9.99 24.68 -6.91
CA ALA A 31 -9.04 23.78 -7.57
C ALA A 31 -8.01 23.19 -6.59
N SER A 32 -7.54 23.99 -5.62
CA SER A 32 -6.62 23.52 -4.57
C SER A 32 -7.30 22.48 -3.68
N ARG A 33 -8.52 22.74 -3.19
CA ARG A 33 -9.25 21.79 -2.35
C ARG A 33 -9.52 20.45 -3.03
N GLU A 34 -9.80 20.47 -4.33
CA GLU A 34 -10.01 19.24 -5.09
C GLU A 34 -8.70 18.45 -5.25
N ARG A 35 -7.60 19.14 -5.54
CA ARG A 35 -6.25 18.53 -5.57
C ARG A 35 -5.85 17.97 -4.22
N ASP A 36 -6.12 18.69 -3.14
CA ASP A 36 -5.82 18.26 -1.77
C ASP A 36 -6.64 17.00 -1.42
N ARG A 37 -7.93 16.97 -1.78
CA ARG A 37 -8.77 15.77 -1.60
C ARG A 37 -8.25 14.56 -2.37
N LEU A 38 -7.89 14.75 -3.64
CA LEU A 38 -7.35 13.68 -4.48
C LEU A 38 -6.01 13.17 -3.91
N ARG A 39 -5.14 14.07 -3.44
CA ARG A 39 -3.88 13.72 -2.76
C ARG A 39 -4.13 12.93 -1.50
N THR A 40 -4.98 13.41 -0.59
CA THR A 40 -5.30 12.69 0.66
C THR A 40 -5.90 11.32 0.37
N GLN A 41 -6.76 11.18 -0.65
CA GLN A 41 -7.30 9.87 -1.04
C GLN A 41 -6.22 8.93 -1.57
N SER A 42 -5.30 9.43 -2.39
CA SER A 42 -4.17 8.63 -2.90
C SER A 42 -3.23 8.19 -1.78
N GLU A 43 -2.89 9.09 -0.85
CA GLU A 43 -2.05 8.81 0.32
C GLU A 43 -2.71 7.76 1.23
N THR A 44 -4.02 7.92 1.52
CA THR A 44 -4.74 6.95 2.36
C THR A 44 -4.79 5.56 1.72
N ARG A 45 -4.86 5.48 0.38
CA ARG A 45 -4.81 4.21 -0.34
C ARG A 45 -3.41 3.58 -0.29
N ARG A 46 -2.36 4.38 -0.48
CA ARG A 46 -0.95 3.96 -0.36
C ARG A 46 -0.66 3.41 1.03
N GLU A 47 -1.02 4.16 2.08
CA GLU A 47 -0.83 3.71 3.47
C GLU A 47 -1.53 2.38 3.79
N ARG A 48 -2.73 2.14 3.23
CA ARG A 48 -3.44 0.87 3.43
C ARG A 48 -2.75 -0.28 2.71
N GLN A 49 -2.17 -0.04 1.54
CA GLN A 49 -1.40 -1.03 0.80
C GLN A 49 -0.09 -1.35 1.53
N ASP A 50 0.63 -0.34 2.02
CA ASP A 50 1.86 -0.51 2.81
C ASP A 50 1.59 -1.35 4.07
N LYS A 51 0.56 -0.99 4.84
CA LYS A 51 0.16 -1.75 6.04
C LYS A 51 -0.20 -3.20 5.72
N ARG A 52 -0.86 -3.46 4.59
CA ARG A 52 -1.21 -4.82 4.16
C ARG A 52 0.05 -5.61 3.79
N PHE A 53 0.97 -5.00 3.07
CA PHE A 53 2.25 -5.59 2.71
C PHE A 53 3.05 -5.97 3.95
N ASP A 54 3.20 -5.03 4.89
CA ASP A 54 3.94 -5.26 6.14
C ASP A 54 3.34 -6.43 6.96
N LEU A 55 2.02 -6.52 7.05
CA LEU A 55 1.34 -7.63 7.73
C LEU A 55 1.63 -8.97 7.06
N ILE A 56 1.53 -9.05 5.73
CA ILE A 56 1.79 -10.28 4.97
C ILE A 56 3.24 -10.74 5.17
N ILE A 57 4.21 -9.83 5.04
CA ILE A 57 5.62 -10.15 5.18
C ILE A 57 5.96 -10.55 6.61
N SER A 58 5.45 -9.83 7.62
CA SER A 58 5.64 -10.18 9.03
C SER A 58 5.12 -11.58 9.33
N HIS A 59 3.89 -11.90 8.92
CA HIS A 59 3.32 -13.22 9.17
C HIS A 59 4.04 -14.32 8.39
N THR A 60 4.51 -14.03 7.18
CA THR A 60 5.32 -14.99 6.41
C THR A 60 6.65 -15.28 7.11
N ALA A 61 7.31 -14.25 7.65
CA ALA A 61 8.53 -14.42 8.44
C ALA A 61 8.27 -15.24 9.71
N ASP A 62 7.17 -14.98 10.42
CA ASP A 62 6.77 -15.77 11.60
C ASP A 62 6.53 -17.24 11.26
N VAL A 63 5.85 -17.51 10.15
CA VAL A 63 5.59 -18.89 9.67
C VAL A 63 6.91 -19.61 9.36
N LEU A 64 7.83 -18.95 8.65
CA LEU A 64 9.14 -19.50 8.31
C LEU A 64 10.00 -19.76 9.57
N ALA A 65 10.01 -18.83 10.53
CA ALA A 65 10.76 -18.97 11.77
C ALA A 65 10.30 -20.18 12.61
N ILE A 66 9.02 -20.52 12.58
CA ILE A 66 8.46 -21.69 13.29
C ILE A 66 8.86 -23.01 12.62
N LEU A 67 9.04 -22.97 11.31
CA LEU A 67 9.29 -24.16 10.50
C LEU A 67 10.78 -24.44 10.31
N ASP A 68 11.63 -23.48 10.67
CA ASP A 68 13.07 -23.63 10.76
C ASP A 68 13.41 -24.89 11.60
N PRO A 69 14.04 -25.91 11.00
CA PRO A 69 14.36 -27.16 11.68
C PRO A 69 15.29 -26.96 12.88
N ASP A 70 16.06 -25.87 12.92
CA ASP A 70 17.03 -25.58 13.97
C ASP A 70 16.39 -24.76 15.12
N ASN A 71 15.31 -24.06 14.82
CA ASN A 71 14.53 -23.24 15.77
C ASN A 71 13.12 -23.78 16.06
N ALA A 72 12.83 -25.03 15.69
CA ALA A 72 11.56 -25.72 15.91
C ALA A 72 11.27 -25.98 17.40
N THR A 73 11.20 -24.90 18.19
CA THR A 73 10.77 -24.89 19.58
C THR A 73 9.26 -25.04 19.57
N THR A 74 8.79 -26.28 19.76
CA THR A 74 7.55 -26.65 20.49
C THR A 74 6.38 -25.64 20.42
N ARG A 75 6.04 -25.12 19.24
CA ARG A 75 4.89 -24.22 19.07
C ARG A 75 3.65 -25.03 18.71
N ASP A 76 2.56 -24.70 19.40
CA ASP A 76 1.22 -25.25 19.19
C ASP A 76 0.90 -25.30 17.68
N PRO A 77 0.58 -26.47 17.10
CA PRO A 77 0.13 -26.56 15.71
C PRO A 77 -1.08 -25.68 15.40
N GLY A 78 -1.95 -25.41 16.37
CA GLY A 78 -3.04 -24.44 16.22
C GLY A 78 -2.53 -23.01 16.00
N ALA A 79 -1.41 -22.62 16.61
CA ALA A 79 -0.82 -21.30 16.43
C ALA A 79 -0.26 -21.11 15.01
N LEU A 80 0.42 -22.12 14.45
CA LEU A 80 0.92 -22.08 13.07
C LEU A 80 -0.23 -21.98 12.06
N ALA A 81 -1.26 -22.81 12.23
CA ALA A 81 -2.44 -22.77 11.35
C ALA A 81 -3.14 -21.40 11.42
N ARG A 82 -3.29 -20.82 12.61
CA ARG A 82 -3.83 -19.46 12.77
C ARG A 82 -2.97 -18.43 12.02
N MET A 83 -1.65 -18.46 12.16
CA MET A 83 -0.77 -17.51 11.45
C MET A 83 -0.86 -17.64 9.93
N ILE A 84 -0.90 -18.87 9.41
CA ILE A 84 -1.08 -19.12 7.97
C ILE A 84 -2.43 -18.56 7.51
N ILE A 85 -3.53 -18.85 8.22
CA ILE A 85 -4.86 -18.34 7.87
C ILE A 85 -4.90 -16.81 7.93
N THR A 86 -4.30 -16.20 8.96
CA THR A 86 -4.25 -14.74 9.10
C THR A 86 -3.47 -14.10 7.95
N ALA A 87 -2.33 -14.66 7.55
CA ALA A 87 -1.60 -14.19 6.38
C ALA A 87 -2.43 -14.31 5.09
N GLN A 88 -3.09 -15.45 4.92
CA GLN A 88 -3.91 -15.75 3.74
C GLN A 88 -5.13 -14.83 3.60
N LEU A 89 -5.75 -14.41 4.71
CA LEU A 89 -6.88 -13.47 4.70
C LEU A 89 -6.51 -12.08 4.16
N HIS A 90 -5.22 -11.73 4.17
CA HIS A 90 -4.72 -10.47 3.62
C HIS A 90 -4.24 -10.57 2.18
N LEU A 91 -4.19 -11.79 1.62
CA LEU A 91 -3.82 -12.05 0.23
C LEU A 91 -5.05 -11.97 -0.67
N ASP A 92 -4.90 -11.27 -1.78
CA ASP A 92 -5.89 -11.20 -2.84
C ASP A 92 -5.57 -12.24 -3.92
N THR A 93 -6.34 -13.33 -3.94
CA THR A 93 -6.15 -14.45 -4.87
C THR A 93 -6.44 -14.09 -6.33
N THR A 94 -6.98 -12.90 -6.61
CA THR A 94 -7.12 -12.40 -7.99
C THR A 94 -5.77 -11.98 -8.59
N HIS A 95 -4.78 -11.66 -7.74
CA HIS A 95 -3.43 -11.33 -8.18
C HIS A 95 -2.58 -12.61 -8.26
N PRO A 96 -1.91 -12.90 -9.40
CA PRO A 96 -1.24 -14.17 -9.61
C PRO A 96 -0.08 -14.39 -8.61
N THR A 97 0.65 -13.35 -8.24
CA THR A 97 1.75 -13.44 -7.28
C THR A 97 1.27 -13.73 -5.86
N GLU A 98 0.13 -13.16 -5.48
CA GLU A 98 -0.49 -13.39 -4.16
C GLU A 98 -1.15 -14.77 -4.08
N CYS A 99 -1.75 -15.23 -5.17
CA CYS A 99 -2.26 -16.58 -5.31
C CYS A 99 -1.14 -17.63 -5.14
N VAL A 100 0.02 -17.44 -5.80
CA VAL A 100 1.18 -18.33 -5.64
C VAL A 100 1.70 -18.33 -4.19
N LEU A 101 1.72 -17.18 -3.53
CA LEU A 101 2.10 -17.10 -2.11
C LEU A 101 1.09 -17.81 -1.21
N HIS A 102 -0.21 -17.61 -1.45
CA HIS A 102 -1.30 -18.26 -0.74
C HIS A 102 -1.19 -19.80 -0.82
N ASP A 103 -1.00 -20.32 -2.02
CA ASP A 103 -0.88 -21.76 -2.28
C ASP A 103 0.38 -22.34 -1.65
N SER A 104 1.51 -21.62 -1.74
CA SER A 104 2.77 -22.03 -1.12
C SER A 104 2.65 -22.09 0.41
N MET A 105 1.97 -21.12 1.04
CA MET A 105 1.72 -21.13 2.49
C MET A 105 0.79 -22.28 2.91
N THR A 106 -0.20 -22.60 2.07
CA THR A 106 -1.08 -23.76 2.29
C THR A 106 -0.29 -25.06 2.25
N ASP A 107 0.52 -25.26 1.21
CA ASP A 107 1.35 -26.44 1.02
C ASP A 107 2.36 -26.61 2.18
N LEU A 108 2.93 -25.50 2.64
CA LEU A 108 3.80 -25.47 3.80
C LEU A 108 3.07 -25.91 5.08
N GLY A 109 1.86 -25.41 5.32
CA GLY A 109 1.02 -25.82 6.45
C GLY A 109 0.68 -27.31 6.43
N LEU A 110 0.41 -27.87 5.24
CA LEU A 110 0.11 -29.30 5.05
C LEU A 110 1.36 -30.18 5.17
N SER A 111 2.54 -29.66 4.84
CA SER A 111 3.82 -30.39 4.89
C SER A 111 4.31 -30.70 6.31
N LYS A 112 3.67 -30.17 7.35
CA LYS A 112 4.12 -30.28 8.76
C LYS A 112 4.29 -31.73 9.26
N GLY A 113 3.55 -32.69 8.70
CA GLY A 113 3.67 -34.12 9.01
C GLY A 113 4.62 -34.91 8.10
N SER A 114 5.27 -34.26 7.14
CA SER A 114 6.14 -34.90 6.13
C SER A 114 7.62 -34.86 6.54
N ASP A 115 8.44 -35.60 5.81
CA ASP A 115 9.90 -35.65 5.99
C ASP A 115 10.54 -34.26 5.97
N LYS A 116 11.69 -34.12 6.67
CA LYS A 116 12.47 -32.88 6.73
C LYS A 116 12.73 -32.28 5.34
N ARG A 117 12.97 -33.13 4.34
CA ARG A 117 13.23 -32.72 2.95
C ARG A 117 12.01 -32.07 2.29
N THR A 118 10.82 -32.61 2.50
CA THR A 118 9.56 -32.06 1.97
C THR A 118 9.24 -30.71 2.61
N ARG A 119 9.45 -30.61 3.92
CA ARG A 119 9.28 -29.36 4.67
C ARG A 119 10.23 -28.27 4.20
N LEU A 120 11.50 -28.60 3.97
CA LEU A 120 12.49 -27.66 3.45
C LEU A 120 12.10 -27.16 2.05
N ALA A 121 11.70 -28.08 1.16
CA ALA A 121 11.25 -27.73 -0.19
C ALA A 121 9.98 -26.85 -0.18
N ALA A 122 9.04 -27.10 0.72
CA ALA A 122 7.85 -26.25 0.89
C ALA A 122 8.22 -24.86 1.43
N SER A 123 9.17 -24.79 2.37
CA SER A 123 9.70 -23.54 2.91
C SER A 123 10.37 -22.69 1.82
N ASP A 124 11.22 -23.32 1.00
CA ASP A 124 11.89 -22.65 -0.14
C ASP A 124 10.87 -22.09 -1.14
N ARG A 125 9.77 -22.83 -1.42
CA ARG A 125 8.68 -22.35 -2.26
C ARG A 125 8.00 -21.10 -1.68
N VAL A 126 7.73 -21.09 -0.37
CA VAL A 126 7.17 -19.91 0.30
C VAL A 126 8.13 -18.73 0.24
N ILE A 127 9.42 -18.94 0.45
CA ILE A 127 10.44 -17.88 0.34
C ILE A 127 10.45 -17.28 -1.07
N HIS A 128 10.49 -18.12 -2.11
CA HIS A 128 10.48 -17.64 -3.49
C HIS A 128 9.18 -16.92 -3.87
N ALA A 129 8.03 -17.42 -3.40
CA ALA A 129 6.75 -16.76 -3.61
C ALA A 129 6.69 -15.40 -2.90
N ALA A 130 7.20 -15.32 -1.66
CA ALA A 130 7.26 -14.07 -0.90
C ALA A 130 8.21 -13.06 -1.55
N GLN A 131 9.36 -13.50 -2.07
CA GLN A 131 10.27 -12.65 -2.84
C GLN A 131 9.62 -12.13 -4.12
N SER A 132 8.86 -12.97 -4.82
CA SER A 132 8.14 -12.59 -6.04
C SER A 132 7.04 -11.57 -5.73
N PHE A 133 6.31 -11.78 -4.63
CA PHE A 133 5.31 -10.84 -4.11
C PHE A 133 5.95 -9.49 -3.75
N ALA A 134 7.04 -9.48 -2.97
CA ALA A 134 7.77 -8.27 -2.62
C ALA A 134 8.31 -7.53 -3.85
N THR A 135 8.87 -8.25 -4.82
CA THR A 135 9.35 -7.66 -6.07
C THR A 135 8.21 -7.01 -6.85
N SER A 136 7.05 -7.68 -6.94
CA SER A 136 5.86 -7.11 -7.59
C SER A 136 5.36 -5.86 -6.86
N TYR A 137 5.42 -5.85 -5.54
CA TYR A 137 5.03 -4.70 -4.71
C TYR A 137 5.91 -3.48 -5.00
N TYR A 138 7.23 -3.63 -4.90
CA TYR A 138 8.18 -2.53 -5.14
C TYR A 138 8.14 -2.02 -6.59
N ARG A 139 7.94 -2.92 -7.57
CA ARG A 139 7.78 -2.51 -8.98
C ARG A 139 6.56 -1.63 -9.20
N LEU A 140 5.45 -1.94 -8.52
CA LEU A 140 4.26 -1.11 -8.56
C LEU A 140 4.54 0.27 -7.97
N HIS A 141 5.36 0.29 -6.91
CA HIS A 141 5.71 1.50 -6.18
C HIS A 141 6.60 2.46 -6.99
N ASP A 142 7.61 1.94 -7.69
CA ASP A 142 8.51 2.72 -8.53
C ASP A 142 7.78 3.38 -9.72
N CYS A 143 6.76 2.71 -10.27
CA CYS A 143 5.96 3.24 -11.38
C CYS A 143 5.00 4.36 -10.97
N THR A 144 4.70 4.51 -9.67
CA THR A 144 3.79 5.56 -9.17
C THR A 144 4.51 6.86 -8.77
N ASP A 145 5.83 6.82 -8.60
CA ASP A 145 6.64 7.98 -8.20
C ASP A 145 7.40 8.61 -9.40
N ALA A 146 7.18 8.11 -10.63
CA ALA A 146 7.74 8.62 -11.90
C ALA A 146 6.70 9.42 -12.72
#